data_AF-A0A8K0YC29-F1
#
_entry.id   AF-A0A8K0YC29-F1
#
_cell.length_a   1.000
_cell.length_b   1.000
_cell.length_c   1.000
_cell.angle_alpha   90.00
_cell.angle_beta   90.00
_cell.angle_gamma   90.00
#
_symmetry.space_group_name_H-M   'P 1'
#
loop_
_entity.id
_entity.type
_entity.pdbx_description
1 polymer ?
#
loop_
_entity_poly.entity_id
_entity_poly.type
_entity_poly.pdbx_seq_one_letter_code
_entity_poly.pdbx_strand_id
1 'polypeptide(L)'
;MRRNAGFVLLFLACLWLCPQRSSGFSWNIFSSSASTPAGDRSSPMMELDGAVADFSMDGTNDPRGLKLLENARSKLAGPKNCWQEAYRRLFASCGDIMADKEKQSRLAWHLSSCFQEDSGRPPFPSCGEGSRMVHCRKRLGDSEDKVFLEFFLETNTLCHQLQAEAFNYNTERLVNDLTKTSKSAEEKPEVIEERSDHIIKESGKVQDTLSSIEMQADHLAKTSKNVEVQINDVLAHSKAIFEQSKEIAASQAELREGQTEMRETIDTGMARIQESYESLGNGMDKLKEEAVVIQKEIKTVGDSMSSKMHDLQSTANEIGSVAGKSLENQMQLLDGQSKAMDGMNNLYSFQAQALEESRETMQKLAQFGQRQQEELLSRQQEIRQAHEHLIHNSHSILEAQKNSGQSSPIFLLL
;
A
#
# COMPACT_ATOMS: atom_id res chain seq x y z
N MET A 1 22.63 -23.55 -37.30
CA MET A 1 21.21 -23.87 -37.61
C MET A 1 21.11 -24.93 -38.71
N ARG A 2 21.37 -26.22 -38.42
CA ARG A 2 21.13 -27.30 -39.41
C ARG A 2 21.01 -28.72 -38.81
N ARG A 3 20.87 -28.85 -37.48
CA ARG A 3 20.87 -30.16 -36.78
C ARG A 3 19.54 -30.56 -36.13
N ASN A 4 18.53 -29.68 -36.15
CA ASN A 4 17.20 -29.94 -35.58
C ASN A 4 16.11 -30.22 -36.64
N ALA A 5 16.44 -30.15 -37.93
CA ALA A 5 15.46 -30.38 -39.00
C ALA A 5 15.14 -31.88 -39.21
N GLY A 6 16.08 -32.78 -38.90
CA GLY A 6 15.88 -34.23 -39.08
C GLY A 6 14.89 -34.85 -38.10
N PHE A 7 14.84 -34.36 -36.86
CA PHE A 7 13.91 -34.87 -35.84
C PHE A 7 12.47 -34.39 -36.08
N VAL A 8 12.29 -33.17 -36.58
CA VAL A 8 10.95 -32.62 -36.88
C VAL A 8 10.32 -33.34 -38.08
N LEU A 9 11.11 -33.72 -39.08
CA LEU A 9 10.65 -34.51 -40.24
C LEU A 9 10.24 -35.94 -39.87
N LEU A 10 10.90 -36.56 -38.88
CA LEU A 10 10.56 -37.89 -38.38
C LEU A 10 9.24 -37.91 -37.58
N PHE A 11 8.98 -36.87 -36.77
CA PHE A 11 7.72 -36.73 -36.05
C PHE A 11 6.53 -36.43 -36.97
N LEU A 12 6.74 -35.64 -38.03
CA LEU A 12 5.71 -35.36 -39.03
C LEU A 12 5.36 -36.59 -39.89
N ALA A 13 6.32 -37.48 -40.16
CA ALA A 13 6.07 -38.72 -40.89
C ALA A 13 5.26 -39.75 -40.07
N CYS A 14 5.41 -39.78 -38.75
CA CYS A 14 4.63 -40.68 -37.88
C CYS A 14 3.15 -40.26 -37.73
N LEU A 15 2.81 -38.98 -37.92
CA LEU A 15 1.43 -38.48 -37.87
C LEU A 15 0.63 -38.77 -39.16
N TRP A 16 1.30 -39.08 -40.27
CA TRP A 16 0.67 -39.34 -41.58
C TRP A 16 0.38 -40.83 -41.87
N LEU A 17 0.78 -41.75 -40.98
CA LEU A 17 0.61 -43.21 -41.16
C LEU A 17 -0.48 -43.84 -40.28
N CYS A 18 -1.28 -43.05 -39.57
CA CYS A 18 -2.48 -43.54 -38.88
C CYS A 18 -3.74 -43.24 -39.71
N PRO A 19 -4.48 -44.25 -40.19
CA PRO A 19 -5.77 -44.02 -40.83
C PRO A 19 -6.77 -43.56 -39.77
N GLN A 20 -7.25 -42.33 -39.93
CA GLN A 20 -8.40 -41.76 -39.24
C GLN A 20 -9.65 -42.50 -39.74
N ARG A 21 -10.04 -43.58 -39.06
CA ARG A 21 -11.30 -44.29 -39.31
C ARG A 21 -12.28 -44.02 -38.18
N SER A 22 -13.18 -43.09 -38.46
CA SER A 22 -14.49 -42.96 -37.85
C SER A 22 -15.28 -44.27 -37.94
N SER A 23 -15.64 -44.85 -36.80
CA SER A 23 -16.93 -45.52 -36.55
C SER A 23 -16.87 -46.11 -35.15
N GLY A 24 -17.66 -45.55 -34.23
CA GLY A 24 -17.90 -46.16 -32.93
C GLY A 24 -18.52 -47.53 -33.13
N PHE A 25 -17.81 -48.57 -32.70
CA PHE A 25 -18.40 -49.88 -32.50
C PHE A 25 -19.24 -49.81 -31.22
N SER A 26 -20.53 -49.47 -31.39
CA SER A 26 -21.53 -49.65 -30.35
C SER A 26 -21.77 -51.15 -30.19
N TRP A 27 -21.40 -51.71 -29.04
CA TRP A 27 -21.86 -53.03 -28.61
C TRP A 27 -23.32 -52.90 -28.16
N ASN A 28 -24.24 -52.73 -29.12
CA ASN A 28 -25.67 -52.91 -28.92
C ASN A 28 -26.04 -54.32 -29.38
N ILE A 29 -25.77 -55.31 -28.54
CA ILE A 29 -26.35 -56.65 -28.66
C ILE A 29 -26.86 -57.06 -27.29
N PHE A 30 -27.84 -56.32 -26.77
CA PHE A 30 -28.84 -56.85 -25.84
C PHE A 30 -30.14 -56.10 -26.11
N SER A 31 -30.86 -56.58 -27.12
CA SER A 31 -32.21 -56.13 -27.43
C SER A 31 -33.15 -56.79 -26.43
N SER A 32 -33.62 -56.04 -25.45
CA SER A 32 -34.68 -56.47 -24.54
C SER A 32 -36.00 -56.54 -25.30
N SER A 33 -36.38 -57.74 -25.74
CA SER A 33 -37.78 -58.02 -26.09
C SER A 33 -38.57 -58.22 -24.80
N ALA A 34 -39.46 -57.28 -24.50
CA ALA A 34 -40.46 -57.45 -23.46
C ALA A 34 -41.42 -58.58 -23.85
N SER A 35 -41.44 -59.66 -23.06
CA SER A 35 -42.49 -60.67 -23.09
C SER A 35 -43.26 -60.63 -21.77
N THR A 36 -44.57 -60.42 -21.90
CA THR A 36 -45.60 -60.50 -20.86
C THR A 36 -45.63 -61.86 -20.14
N PRO A 37 -46.17 -61.93 -18.91
CA PRO A 37 -46.02 -63.09 -18.05
C PRO A 37 -46.97 -64.22 -18.46
N ALA A 38 -46.44 -65.41 -18.70
CA ALA A 38 -47.20 -66.61 -18.96
C ALA A 38 -46.90 -67.67 -17.88
N GLY A 39 -47.92 -67.96 -17.07
CA GLY A 39 -48.22 -69.29 -16.54
C GLY A 39 -47.13 -69.98 -15.74
N ASP A 40 -47.15 -69.74 -14.43
CA ASP A 40 -46.49 -70.56 -13.42
C ASP A 40 -47.01 -72.00 -13.46
N ARG A 41 -46.25 -72.89 -14.10
CA ARG A 41 -46.33 -74.35 -13.95
C ARG A 41 -44.92 -74.91 -13.97
N SER A 42 -44.20 -74.64 -12.89
CA SER A 42 -43.04 -75.43 -12.50
C SER A 42 -43.50 -76.85 -12.18
N SER A 43 -43.16 -77.81 -13.05
CA SER A 43 -43.04 -79.20 -12.60
C SER A 43 -42.02 -79.23 -11.47
N PRO A 44 -42.24 -79.99 -10.39
CA PRO A 44 -41.25 -80.06 -9.33
C PRO A 44 -40.03 -80.78 -9.86
N MET A 45 -38.98 -80.01 -10.17
CA MET A 45 -37.64 -80.54 -10.33
C MET A 45 -37.23 -81.04 -8.96
N MET A 46 -37.19 -82.36 -8.82
CA MET A 46 -36.80 -83.02 -7.60
C MET A 46 -35.31 -82.74 -7.41
N GLU A 47 -35.01 -81.76 -6.56
CA GLU A 47 -33.66 -81.45 -6.08
C GLU A 47 -33.14 -82.71 -5.40
N LEU A 48 -32.23 -83.42 -6.08
CA LEU A 48 -31.61 -84.64 -5.57
C LEU A 48 -30.44 -84.24 -4.68
N ASP A 49 -30.77 -83.55 -3.58
CA ASP A 49 -29.85 -83.33 -2.48
C ASP A 49 -29.72 -84.64 -1.68
N GLY A 50 -28.48 -84.99 -1.38
CA GLY A 50 -28.13 -86.21 -0.64
C GLY A 50 -27.56 -87.33 -1.51
N ALA A 51 -26.23 -87.45 -1.45
CA ALA A 51 -25.42 -88.62 -1.80
C ALA A 51 -25.98 -89.48 -2.95
N VAL A 52 -25.60 -89.13 -4.19
CA VAL A 52 -25.80 -90.04 -5.32
C VAL A 52 -24.97 -91.28 -5.04
N ALA A 53 -25.65 -92.37 -4.69
CA ALA A 53 -25.06 -93.67 -4.54
C ALA A 53 -24.39 -94.04 -5.87
N ASP A 54 -23.18 -94.60 -5.79
CA ASP A 54 -22.50 -95.13 -6.97
C ASP A 54 -23.42 -96.14 -7.68
N PHE A 55 -23.56 -95.95 -8.99
CA PHE A 55 -24.26 -96.92 -9.83
C PHE A 55 -23.53 -98.25 -9.73
N SER A 56 -24.30 -99.28 -9.34
CA SER A 56 -23.87 -100.67 -9.23
C SER A 56 -24.82 -101.51 -10.07
N MET A 57 -24.27 -102.33 -10.95
CA MET A 57 -24.99 -103.15 -11.90
C MET A 57 -25.02 -104.59 -11.40
N ASP A 58 -26.14 -104.97 -10.81
CA ASP A 58 -26.39 -106.34 -10.42
C ASP A 58 -26.72 -107.15 -11.69
N GLY A 59 -25.67 -107.70 -12.31
CA GLY A 59 -25.77 -108.42 -13.57
C GLY A 59 -26.71 -109.62 -13.48
N THR A 60 -27.30 -109.99 -14.61
CA THR A 60 -27.98 -111.28 -14.82
C THR A 60 -26.96 -112.42 -14.75
N ASN A 61 -26.47 -112.68 -13.55
CA ASN A 61 -25.46 -113.69 -13.30
C ASN A 61 -26.16 -115.05 -13.20
N ASP A 62 -25.81 -115.98 -14.08
CA ASP A 62 -26.31 -117.35 -13.96
C ASP A 62 -25.71 -117.96 -12.68
N PRO A 63 -26.53 -118.42 -11.71
CA PRO A 63 -26.04 -118.93 -10.43
C PRO A 63 -25.11 -120.13 -10.59
N ARG A 64 -25.22 -120.88 -11.71
CA ARG A 64 -24.25 -121.94 -12.05
C ARG A 64 -22.92 -121.37 -12.51
N GLY A 65 -22.92 -120.38 -13.40
CA GLY A 65 -21.71 -119.66 -13.82
C GLY A 65 -20.96 -119.01 -12.65
N LEU A 66 -21.68 -118.40 -11.70
CA LEU A 66 -21.08 -117.86 -10.47
C LEU A 66 -20.41 -118.94 -9.61
N LYS A 67 -21.09 -120.08 -9.41
CA LYS A 67 -20.53 -121.18 -8.64
C LYS A 67 -19.28 -121.77 -9.30
N LEU A 68 -19.27 -121.89 -10.63
CA LEU A 68 -18.09 -122.31 -11.39
C LEU A 68 -16.96 -121.31 -11.27
N LEU A 69 -17.27 -120.01 -11.35
CA LEU A 69 -16.29 -118.94 -11.24
C LEU A 69 -15.65 -118.90 -9.85
N GLU A 70 -16.45 -119.08 -8.79
CA GLU A 70 -15.96 -119.17 -7.42
C GLU A 70 -15.10 -120.43 -7.20
N ASN A 71 -15.49 -121.56 -7.78
CA ASN A 71 -14.67 -122.77 -7.78
C ASN A 71 -13.32 -122.52 -8.50
N ALA A 72 -13.34 -121.92 -9.68
CA ALA A 72 -12.12 -121.55 -10.39
C ALA A 72 -11.24 -120.58 -9.56
N ARG A 73 -11.83 -119.56 -8.92
CA ARG A 73 -11.11 -118.62 -8.04
C ARG A 73 -10.48 -119.32 -6.83
N SER A 74 -11.20 -120.22 -6.16
CA SER A 74 -10.65 -120.99 -5.04
C SER A 74 -9.51 -121.93 -5.47
N LYS A 75 -9.58 -122.52 -6.68
CA LYS A 75 -8.48 -123.33 -7.27
C LYS A 75 -7.25 -122.50 -7.65
N LEU A 76 -7.41 -121.19 -7.89
CA LEU A 76 -6.30 -120.26 -8.06
C LEU A 76 -5.64 -119.88 -6.73
N ALA A 77 -6.40 -119.89 -5.62
CA ALA A 77 -5.93 -119.57 -4.28
C ALA A 77 -5.19 -120.77 -3.63
N GLY A 78 -3.97 -121.06 -4.08
CA GLY A 78 -3.15 -122.16 -3.57
C GLY A 78 -1.70 -122.19 -4.12
N PRO A 79 -0.88 -123.19 -3.76
CA PRO A 79 0.45 -123.39 -4.37
C PRO A 79 0.34 -123.70 -5.88
N LYS A 80 1.42 -123.45 -6.64
CA LYS A 80 1.46 -123.67 -8.10
C LYS A 80 1.06 -125.09 -8.46
N ASN A 81 -0.07 -125.23 -9.15
CA ASN A 81 -0.65 -126.51 -9.57
C ASN A 81 -1.10 -126.43 -11.04
N CYS A 82 -1.48 -127.57 -11.61
CA CYS A 82 -1.96 -127.68 -13.00
C CYS A 82 -3.13 -126.72 -13.29
N TRP A 83 -4.03 -126.51 -12.32
CA TRP A 83 -5.19 -125.65 -12.44
C TRP A 83 -4.85 -124.17 -12.61
N GLN A 84 -3.78 -123.67 -11.98
CA GLN A 84 -3.41 -122.26 -12.05
C GLN A 84 -3.11 -121.79 -13.47
N GLU A 85 -2.29 -122.54 -14.21
CA GLU A 85 -1.93 -122.14 -15.58
C GLU A 85 -3.13 -122.28 -16.53
N ALA A 86 -3.97 -123.31 -16.35
CA ALA A 86 -5.18 -123.49 -17.15
C ALA A 86 -6.20 -122.36 -16.93
N TYR A 87 -6.54 -122.03 -15.68
CA TYR A 87 -7.49 -120.95 -15.39
C TYR A 87 -6.92 -119.54 -15.64
N ARG A 88 -5.61 -119.32 -15.49
CA ARG A 88 -4.99 -118.03 -15.85
C ARG A 88 -5.10 -117.76 -17.35
N ARG A 89 -4.89 -118.79 -18.18
CA ARG A 89 -5.12 -118.71 -19.63
C ARG A 89 -6.61 -118.48 -19.95
N LEU A 90 -7.51 -119.16 -19.25
CA LEU A 90 -8.96 -118.93 -19.38
C LEU A 90 -9.30 -117.44 -19.19
N PHE A 91 -8.90 -116.88 -18.04
CA PHE A 91 -9.30 -115.54 -17.63
C PHE A 91 -8.68 -114.42 -18.48
N ALA A 92 -7.47 -114.64 -19.02
CA ALA A 92 -6.81 -113.65 -19.86
C ALA A 92 -7.36 -113.60 -21.30
N SER A 93 -7.92 -114.69 -21.83
CA SER A 93 -8.27 -114.79 -23.25
C SER A 93 -9.69 -115.32 -23.52
N CYS A 94 -10.66 -115.10 -22.62
CA CYS A 94 -12.03 -115.58 -22.82
C CYS A 94 -12.69 -115.07 -24.12
N GLY A 95 -12.34 -113.88 -24.60
CA GLY A 95 -12.77 -113.40 -25.92
C GLY A 95 -12.32 -114.30 -27.07
N ASP A 96 -11.04 -114.73 -27.04
CA ASP A 96 -10.45 -115.58 -28.08
C ASP A 96 -10.86 -117.05 -27.96
N ILE A 97 -11.02 -117.54 -26.73
CA ILE A 97 -11.41 -118.93 -26.42
C ILE A 97 -12.84 -119.20 -26.87
N MET A 98 -13.72 -118.20 -26.76
CA MET A 98 -15.12 -118.31 -27.16
C MET A 98 -15.31 -118.28 -28.67
N ALA A 99 -14.50 -117.49 -29.37
CA ALA A 99 -14.53 -117.38 -30.82
C ALA A 99 -13.90 -118.59 -31.52
N ASP A 100 -12.94 -119.27 -30.88
CA ASP A 100 -12.18 -120.37 -31.47
C ASP A 100 -12.40 -121.70 -30.73
N LYS A 101 -13.17 -122.61 -31.36
CA LYS A 101 -13.48 -123.93 -30.82
C LYS A 101 -12.25 -124.82 -30.62
N GLU A 102 -11.16 -124.58 -31.34
CA GLU A 102 -9.90 -125.30 -31.16
C GLU A 102 -9.22 -124.85 -29.86
N LYS A 103 -9.20 -123.55 -29.57
CA LYS A 103 -8.69 -123.00 -28.29
C LYS A 103 -9.55 -123.44 -27.10
N GLN A 104 -10.88 -123.41 -27.25
CA GLN A 104 -11.80 -123.96 -26.25
C GLN A 104 -11.52 -125.44 -25.98
N SER A 105 -11.34 -126.23 -27.03
CA SER A 105 -11.05 -127.67 -26.92
C SER A 105 -9.70 -127.93 -26.25
N ARG A 106 -8.65 -127.16 -26.57
CA ARG A 106 -7.33 -127.29 -25.94
C ARG A 106 -7.37 -126.93 -24.46
N LEU A 107 -8.09 -125.87 -24.12
CA LEU A 107 -8.23 -125.47 -22.72
C LEU A 107 -9.04 -126.49 -21.93
N ALA A 108 -10.15 -126.98 -22.49
CA ALA A 108 -10.92 -128.07 -21.91
C ALA A 108 -10.03 -129.31 -21.69
N TRP A 109 -9.18 -129.65 -22.67
CA TRP A 109 -8.21 -130.74 -22.54
C TRP A 109 -7.25 -130.56 -21.36
N HIS A 110 -6.71 -129.35 -21.19
CA HIS A 110 -5.84 -129.04 -20.05
C HIS A 110 -6.60 -129.14 -18.72
N LEU A 111 -7.80 -128.57 -18.63
CA LEU A 111 -8.65 -128.65 -17.42
C LEU A 111 -9.01 -130.09 -17.07
N SER A 112 -9.39 -130.91 -18.07
CA SER A 112 -9.70 -132.32 -17.90
C SER A 112 -8.47 -133.15 -17.48
N SER A 113 -7.30 -132.84 -18.04
CA SER A 113 -6.04 -133.48 -17.61
C SER A 113 -5.73 -133.15 -16.16
N CYS A 114 -5.86 -131.88 -15.76
CA CYS A 114 -5.68 -131.48 -14.36
C CYS A 114 -6.69 -132.17 -13.42
N PHE A 115 -7.93 -132.35 -13.87
CA PHE A 115 -8.95 -133.07 -13.10
C PHE A 115 -8.63 -134.56 -12.92
N GLN A 116 -8.11 -135.21 -13.95
CA GLN A 116 -7.67 -136.60 -13.84
C GLN A 116 -6.53 -136.73 -12.82
N GLU A 117 -5.52 -135.86 -12.90
CA GLU A 117 -4.41 -135.84 -11.93
C GLU A 117 -4.89 -135.60 -10.50
N ASP A 118 -5.79 -134.63 -10.31
CA ASP A 118 -6.35 -134.27 -8.99
C ASP A 118 -7.23 -135.39 -8.39
N SER A 119 -7.88 -136.18 -9.25
CA SER A 119 -8.67 -137.35 -8.85
C SER A 119 -7.85 -138.64 -8.68
N GLY A 120 -6.52 -138.57 -8.82
CA GLY A 120 -5.61 -139.72 -8.69
C GLY A 120 -5.59 -140.65 -9.91
N ARG A 121 -6.11 -140.21 -11.06
CA ARG A 121 -6.14 -140.92 -12.34
C ARG A 121 -4.98 -140.47 -13.24
N PRO A 122 -4.57 -141.28 -14.24
CA PRO A 122 -3.56 -140.84 -15.20
C PRO A 122 -4.05 -139.61 -16.00
N PRO A 123 -3.18 -138.62 -16.27
CA PRO A 123 -3.51 -137.47 -17.09
C PRO A 123 -3.87 -137.88 -18.53
N PHE A 124 -4.51 -136.95 -19.25
CA PHE A 124 -4.81 -137.18 -20.66
C PHE A 124 -3.51 -137.34 -21.47
N PRO A 125 -3.54 -138.13 -22.56
CA PRO A 125 -2.38 -138.29 -23.42
C PRO A 125 -1.95 -136.93 -24.00
N SER A 126 -0.64 -136.75 -24.23
CA SER A 126 -0.13 -135.50 -24.80
C SER A 126 -0.76 -135.23 -26.18
N CYS A 127 -1.33 -134.03 -26.34
CA CYS A 127 -1.87 -133.54 -27.60
C CYS A 127 -1.08 -132.29 -28.03
N GLY A 128 -0.28 -132.41 -29.09
CA GLY A 128 0.60 -131.32 -29.54
C GLY A 128 -0.16 -130.10 -30.08
N GLU A 129 0.46 -128.92 -30.02
CA GLU A 129 -0.12 -127.63 -30.45
C GLU A 129 -0.51 -127.61 -31.93
N GLY A 130 0.16 -128.38 -32.80
CA GLY A 130 -0.17 -128.49 -34.23
C GLY A 130 -1.21 -129.58 -34.59
N SER A 131 -1.67 -130.38 -33.63
CA SER A 131 -2.61 -131.48 -33.88
C SER A 131 -4.04 -131.07 -33.59
N ARG A 132 -4.97 -131.22 -34.54
CA ARG A 132 -6.39 -130.89 -34.32
C ARG A 132 -6.97 -131.67 -33.13
N MET A 133 -7.63 -130.97 -32.21
CA MET A 133 -8.17 -131.57 -30.97
C MET A 133 -9.14 -132.72 -31.22
N VAL A 134 -9.88 -132.68 -32.33
CA VAL A 134 -10.77 -133.77 -32.76
C VAL A 134 -10.04 -135.11 -32.88
N HIS A 135 -8.77 -135.12 -33.30
CA HIS A 135 -7.97 -136.35 -33.40
C HIS A 135 -7.47 -136.83 -32.04
N CYS A 136 -7.18 -135.92 -31.12
CA CYS A 136 -6.78 -136.25 -29.75
C CYS A 136 -7.97 -136.84 -28.97
N ARG A 137 -9.16 -136.26 -29.14
CA ARG A 137 -10.40 -136.73 -28.50
C ARG A 137 -10.77 -138.17 -28.86
N LYS A 138 -10.57 -138.58 -30.12
CA LYS A 138 -10.84 -139.97 -30.55
C LYS A 138 -10.01 -141.04 -29.83
N ARG A 139 -8.91 -140.64 -29.18
CA ARG A 139 -8.03 -141.55 -28.43
C ARG A 139 -8.43 -141.70 -26.95
N LEU A 140 -9.44 -140.95 -26.51
CA LEU A 140 -9.95 -141.02 -25.15
C LEU A 140 -10.93 -142.19 -24.98
N GLY A 141 -10.94 -142.79 -23.79
CA GLY A 141 -12.00 -143.72 -23.39
C GLY A 141 -13.30 -143.01 -23.00
N ASP A 142 -14.39 -143.76 -22.87
CA ASP A 142 -15.73 -143.20 -22.57
C ASP A 142 -15.80 -142.35 -21.29
N SER A 143 -15.02 -142.69 -20.25
CA SER A 143 -14.98 -141.90 -19.02
C SER A 143 -14.21 -140.59 -19.19
N GLU A 144 -13.15 -140.61 -19.99
CA GLU A 144 -12.30 -139.45 -20.26
C GLU A 144 -13.01 -138.47 -21.20
N ASP A 145 -13.73 -138.99 -22.19
CA ASP A 145 -14.55 -138.17 -23.11
C ASP A 145 -15.65 -137.41 -22.37
N LYS A 146 -16.26 -138.03 -21.34
CA LYS A 146 -17.27 -137.36 -20.49
C LYS A 146 -16.67 -136.20 -19.69
N VAL A 147 -15.51 -136.42 -19.06
CA VAL A 147 -14.78 -135.37 -18.33
C VAL A 147 -14.38 -134.23 -19.29
N PHE A 148 -13.89 -134.58 -20.47
CA PHE A 148 -13.59 -133.59 -21.52
C PHE A 148 -14.80 -132.74 -21.89
N LEU A 149 -15.94 -133.39 -22.15
CA LEU A 149 -17.16 -132.70 -22.55
C LEU A 149 -17.69 -131.78 -21.44
N GLU A 150 -17.58 -132.19 -20.18
CA GLU A 150 -17.98 -131.39 -19.02
C GLU A 150 -17.14 -130.10 -18.94
N PHE A 151 -15.81 -130.20 -18.91
CA PHE A 151 -14.94 -129.02 -18.89
C PHE A 151 -15.05 -128.16 -20.16
N PHE A 152 -15.34 -128.77 -21.31
CA PHE A 152 -15.58 -128.05 -22.56
C PHE A 152 -16.82 -127.16 -22.47
N LEU A 153 -17.91 -127.66 -21.89
CA LEU A 153 -19.12 -126.89 -21.68
C LEU A 153 -18.95 -125.85 -20.56
N GLU A 154 -18.31 -126.20 -19.45
CA GLU A 154 -18.06 -125.28 -18.34
C GLU A 154 -17.18 -124.08 -18.73
N THR A 155 -16.19 -124.30 -19.59
CA THR A 155 -15.32 -123.22 -20.14
C THR A 155 -16.16 -122.11 -20.79
N ASN A 156 -17.22 -122.49 -21.51
CA ASN A 156 -18.12 -121.55 -22.17
C ASN A 156 -18.90 -120.70 -21.15
N THR A 157 -19.49 -121.36 -20.16
CA THR A 157 -20.23 -120.71 -19.08
C THR A 157 -19.35 -119.78 -18.26
N LEU A 158 -18.13 -120.21 -17.91
CA LEU A 158 -17.15 -119.40 -17.19
C LEU A 158 -16.75 -118.14 -17.97
N CYS A 159 -16.51 -118.26 -19.27
CA CYS A 159 -16.13 -117.11 -20.08
C CYS A 159 -17.25 -116.09 -20.27
N HIS A 160 -18.49 -116.54 -20.45
CA HIS A 160 -19.63 -115.64 -20.44
C HIS A 160 -19.77 -114.87 -19.12
N GLN A 161 -19.57 -115.57 -17.99
CA GLN A 161 -19.66 -114.95 -16.66
C GLN A 161 -18.59 -113.88 -16.44
N LEU A 162 -17.35 -114.14 -16.86
CA LEU A 162 -16.25 -113.18 -16.76
C LEU A 162 -16.42 -111.97 -17.68
N GLN A 163 -16.93 -112.18 -18.89
CA GLN A 163 -17.22 -111.09 -19.82
C GLN A 163 -18.34 -110.20 -19.27
N ALA A 164 -19.36 -110.78 -18.64
CA ALA A 164 -20.41 -110.03 -17.96
C ALA A 164 -19.85 -109.23 -16.78
N GLU A 165 -19.01 -109.81 -15.93
CA GLU A 165 -18.39 -109.10 -14.80
C GLU A 165 -17.51 -107.94 -15.26
N ALA A 166 -16.69 -108.14 -16.30
CA ALA A 166 -15.87 -107.09 -16.90
C ALA A 166 -16.72 -105.98 -17.55
N PHE A 167 -17.83 -106.34 -18.20
CA PHE A 167 -18.77 -105.38 -18.75
C PHE A 167 -19.44 -104.56 -17.65
N ASN A 168 -19.88 -105.20 -16.56
CA ASN A 168 -20.48 -104.52 -15.42
C ASN A 168 -19.52 -103.51 -14.81
N TYR A 169 -18.32 -103.95 -14.45
CA TYR A 169 -17.31 -103.07 -13.86
C TYR A 169 -16.99 -101.84 -14.72
N ASN A 170 -16.81 -102.04 -16.04
CA ASN A 170 -16.52 -100.92 -16.94
C ASN A 170 -17.71 -99.97 -17.09
N THR A 171 -18.93 -100.50 -17.13
CA THR A 171 -20.15 -99.69 -17.22
C THR A 171 -20.37 -98.88 -15.95
N GLU A 172 -20.21 -99.49 -14.77
CA GLU A 172 -20.31 -98.80 -13.49
C GLU A 172 -19.33 -97.64 -13.38
N ARG A 173 -18.04 -97.91 -13.69
CA ARG A 173 -17.01 -96.87 -13.71
C ARG A 173 -17.40 -95.71 -14.63
N LEU A 174 -17.82 -96.01 -15.86
CA LEU A 174 -18.15 -94.98 -16.84
C LEU A 174 -19.36 -94.15 -16.41
N VAL A 175 -20.41 -94.80 -15.88
CA VAL A 175 -21.61 -94.11 -15.40
C VAL A 175 -21.30 -93.23 -14.19
N ASN A 176 -20.47 -93.70 -13.25
CA ASN A 176 -20.07 -92.92 -12.08
C ASN A 176 -19.16 -91.74 -12.47
N ASP A 177 -18.20 -91.94 -13.38
CA ASP A 177 -17.35 -90.87 -13.92
C ASP A 177 -18.18 -89.82 -14.68
N LEU A 178 -19.16 -90.26 -15.48
CA LEU A 178 -20.10 -89.38 -16.18
C LEU A 178 -20.94 -88.59 -15.19
N THR A 179 -21.50 -89.24 -14.17
CA THR A 179 -22.33 -88.60 -13.13
C THR A 179 -21.55 -87.52 -12.39
N LYS A 180 -20.30 -87.82 -11.98
CA LYS A 180 -19.42 -86.84 -11.34
C LYS A 180 -19.11 -85.66 -12.26
N THR A 181 -18.88 -85.93 -13.53
CA THR A 181 -18.58 -84.89 -14.53
C THR A 181 -19.80 -84.01 -14.80
N SER A 182 -21.00 -84.59 -14.92
CA SER A 182 -22.26 -83.87 -15.12
C SER A 182 -22.56 -82.95 -13.94
N LYS A 183 -22.42 -83.43 -12.69
CA LYS A 183 -22.58 -82.59 -11.50
C LYS A 183 -21.59 -81.42 -11.47
N SER A 184 -20.32 -81.70 -11.77
CA SER A 184 -19.31 -80.64 -11.86
C SER A 184 -19.60 -79.64 -13.01
N ALA A 185 -20.27 -80.08 -14.07
CA ALA A 185 -20.68 -79.20 -15.16
C ALA A 185 -21.93 -78.38 -14.82
N GLU A 186 -22.78 -78.84 -13.90
CA GLU A 186 -23.96 -78.14 -13.39
C GLU A 186 -23.60 -77.05 -12.36
N GLU A 187 -22.66 -77.32 -11.46
CA GLU A 187 -22.21 -76.34 -10.44
C GLU A 187 -21.41 -75.17 -11.05
N LYS A 188 -20.73 -75.37 -12.18
CA LYS A 188 -19.90 -74.35 -12.82
C LYS A 188 -20.69 -73.12 -13.31
N PRO A 189 -21.82 -73.28 -14.04
CA PRO A 189 -22.72 -72.18 -14.37
C PRO A 189 -23.12 -71.33 -13.16
N GLU A 190 -23.49 -71.93 -12.02
CA GLU A 190 -23.90 -71.18 -10.83
C GLU A 190 -22.76 -70.31 -10.28
N VAL A 191 -21.55 -70.87 -10.19
CA VAL A 191 -20.36 -70.10 -9.77
C VAL A 191 -20.02 -68.99 -10.78
N ILE A 192 -20.27 -69.21 -12.06
CA ILE A 192 -20.06 -68.19 -13.11
C ILE A 192 -21.10 -67.08 -12.98
N GLU A 193 -22.36 -67.41 -12.71
CA GLU A 193 -23.45 -66.46 -12.50
C GLU A 193 -23.19 -65.58 -11.27
N GLU A 194 -22.84 -66.18 -10.12
CA GLU A 194 -22.51 -65.45 -8.90
C GLU A 194 -21.34 -64.47 -9.13
N ARG A 195 -20.29 -64.91 -9.83
CA ARG A 195 -19.16 -64.05 -10.19
C ARG A 195 -19.56 -62.95 -11.17
N SER A 196 -20.44 -63.25 -12.12
CA SER A 196 -20.97 -62.27 -13.08
C SER A 196 -21.75 -61.16 -12.36
N ASP A 197 -22.61 -61.52 -11.42
CA ASP A 197 -23.37 -60.56 -10.61
C ASP A 197 -22.46 -59.68 -9.75
N HIS A 198 -21.42 -60.28 -9.16
CA HIS A 198 -20.40 -59.51 -8.45
C HIS A 198 -19.69 -58.51 -9.38
N ILE A 199 -19.33 -58.91 -10.59
CA ILE A 199 -18.71 -58.04 -11.60
C ILE A 199 -19.66 -56.90 -11.99
N ILE A 200 -20.94 -57.18 -12.23
CA ILE A 200 -21.95 -56.17 -12.56
C ILE A 200 -22.06 -55.14 -11.42
N LYS A 201 -22.11 -55.61 -10.17
CA LYS A 201 -22.20 -54.75 -8.99
C LYS A 201 -20.96 -53.85 -8.83
N GLU A 202 -19.76 -54.40 -8.98
CA GLU A 202 -18.52 -53.61 -8.94
C GLU A 202 -18.41 -52.65 -10.12
N SER A 203 -18.86 -53.05 -11.32
CA SER A 203 -18.92 -52.17 -12.49
C SER A 203 -19.85 -50.97 -12.26
N GLY A 204 -20.98 -51.17 -11.57
CA GLY A 204 -21.88 -50.07 -11.18
C GLY A 204 -21.16 -49.05 -10.28
N LYS A 205 -20.41 -49.52 -9.27
CA LYS A 205 -19.61 -48.63 -8.41
C LYS A 205 -18.56 -47.86 -9.20
N VAL A 206 -17.88 -48.52 -10.15
CA VAL A 206 -16.92 -47.85 -11.03
C VAL A 206 -17.60 -46.74 -11.84
N GLN A 207 -18.79 -46.99 -12.38
CA GLN A 207 -19.56 -45.99 -13.11
C GLN A 207 -19.97 -44.79 -12.23
N ASP A 208 -20.39 -45.04 -10.98
CA ASP A 208 -20.71 -43.97 -10.02
C ASP A 208 -19.47 -43.13 -9.70
N THR A 209 -18.32 -43.78 -9.47
CA THR A 209 -17.05 -43.05 -9.25
C THR A 209 -16.63 -42.23 -10.46
N LEU A 210 -16.80 -42.77 -11.68
CA LEU A 210 -16.49 -42.05 -12.92
C LEU A 210 -17.39 -40.81 -13.07
N SER A 211 -18.68 -40.93 -12.77
CA SER A 211 -19.62 -39.82 -12.78
C SER A 211 -19.25 -38.74 -11.75
N SER A 212 -18.78 -39.14 -10.57
CA SER A 212 -18.26 -38.21 -9.55
C SER A 212 -17.01 -37.46 -10.02
N ILE A 213 -16.08 -38.17 -10.69
CA ILE A 213 -14.87 -37.58 -11.26
C ILE A 213 -15.23 -36.57 -12.37
N GLU A 214 -16.20 -36.88 -13.22
CA GLU A 214 -16.68 -35.97 -14.27
C GLU A 214 -17.24 -34.67 -13.67
N MET A 215 -18.09 -34.76 -12.63
CA MET A 215 -18.58 -33.57 -11.92
C MET A 215 -17.45 -32.75 -11.28
N GLN A 216 -16.43 -33.39 -10.73
CA GLN A 216 -15.26 -32.70 -10.17
C GLN A 216 -14.43 -32.02 -11.26
N ALA A 217 -14.28 -32.66 -12.43
CA ALA A 217 -13.58 -32.08 -13.58
C ALA A 217 -14.30 -30.82 -14.10
N ASP A 218 -15.63 -30.87 -14.19
CA ASP A 218 -16.46 -29.70 -14.56
C ASP A 218 -16.34 -28.56 -13.54
N HIS A 219 -16.38 -28.89 -12.25
CA HIS A 219 -16.17 -27.89 -11.20
C HIS A 219 -14.78 -27.27 -11.30
N LEU A 220 -13.74 -28.08 -11.51
CA LEU A 220 -12.37 -27.61 -11.68
C LEU A 220 -12.23 -26.70 -12.90
N ALA A 221 -12.83 -27.05 -14.03
CA ALA A 221 -12.85 -26.21 -15.23
C ALA A 221 -13.53 -24.86 -14.97
N LYS A 222 -14.66 -24.86 -14.26
CA LYS A 222 -15.36 -23.62 -13.87
C LYS A 222 -14.54 -22.76 -12.93
N THR A 223 -13.94 -23.34 -11.89
CA THR A 223 -13.05 -22.61 -10.97
C THR A 223 -11.83 -22.06 -11.69
N SER A 224 -11.21 -22.83 -12.60
CA SER A 224 -10.06 -22.40 -13.40
C SER A 224 -10.41 -21.18 -14.27
N LYS A 225 -11.58 -21.17 -14.92
CA LYS A 225 -12.07 -20.02 -15.68
C LYS A 225 -12.29 -18.78 -14.81
N ASN A 226 -12.79 -18.96 -13.58
CA ASN A 226 -12.93 -17.85 -12.64
C ASN A 226 -11.57 -17.28 -12.21
N VAL A 227 -10.57 -18.15 -11.98
CA VAL A 227 -9.20 -17.72 -11.67
C VAL A 227 -8.59 -16.96 -12.86
N GLU A 228 -8.83 -17.39 -14.09
CA GLU A 228 -8.39 -16.68 -15.30
C GLU A 228 -8.95 -15.25 -15.36
N VAL A 229 -10.25 -15.08 -15.07
CA VAL A 229 -10.88 -13.75 -15.00
C VAL A 229 -10.23 -12.89 -13.92
N GLN A 230 -10.00 -13.44 -12.72
CA GLN A 230 -9.34 -12.69 -11.64
C GLN A 230 -7.90 -12.29 -11.99
N ILE A 231 -7.14 -13.15 -12.67
CA ILE A 231 -5.78 -12.83 -13.13
C ILE A 231 -5.81 -11.66 -14.12
N ASN A 232 -6.77 -11.66 -15.05
CA ASN A 232 -6.92 -10.56 -16.01
C ASN A 232 -7.30 -9.24 -15.30
N ASP A 233 -8.17 -9.29 -14.29
CA ASP A 233 -8.51 -8.11 -13.49
C ASP A 233 -7.30 -7.58 -12.72
N VAL A 234 -6.52 -8.45 -12.07
CA VAL A 234 -5.28 -8.07 -11.37
C VAL A 234 -4.27 -7.46 -12.33
N LEU A 235 -4.13 -8.03 -13.54
CA LEU A 235 -3.26 -7.48 -14.58
C LEU A 235 -3.71 -6.07 -14.99
N ALA A 236 -5.00 -5.85 -15.22
CA ALA A 236 -5.55 -4.54 -15.54
C ALA A 236 -5.30 -3.51 -14.43
N HIS A 237 -5.54 -3.89 -13.16
CA HIS A 237 -5.25 -3.04 -12.01
C HIS A 237 -3.76 -2.73 -11.87
N SER A 238 -2.89 -3.72 -12.07
CA SER A 238 -1.44 -3.51 -11.99
C SER A 238 -0.95 -2.50 -13.04
N LYS A 239 -1.52 -2.54 -14.25
CA LYS A 239 -1.23 -1.57 -15.31
C LYS A 239 -1.69 -0.16 -14.93
N ALA A 240 -2.89 -0.04 -14.37
CA ALA A 240 -3.40 1.26 -13.91
C ALA A 240 -2.53 1.85 -12.78
N ILE A 241 -2.12 1.03 -11.81
CA ILE A 241 -1.21 1.44 -10.73
C ILE A 241 0.15 1.88 -11.29
N PHE A 242 0.68 1.16 -12.29
CA PHE A 242 1.94 1.53 -12.93
C PHE A 242 1.85 2.89 -13.63
N GLU A 243 0.78 3.16 -14.39
CA GLU A 243 0.60 4.47 -15.02
C GLU A 243 0.41 5.58 -13.98
N GLN A 244 -0.38 5.35 -12.91
CA GLN A 244 -0.49 6.31 -11.81
C GLN A 244 0.85 6.55 -11.12
N SER A 245 1.67 5.52 -10.91
CA SER A 245 3.01 5.69 -10.33
C SER A 245 3.92 6.55 -11.22
N LYS A 246 3.75 6.48 -12.54
CA LYS A 246 4.49 7.32 -13.50
C LYS A 246 4.03 8.78 -13.43
N GLU A 247 2.72 9.02 -13.34
CA GLU A 247 2.16 10.37 -13.14
C GLU A 247 2.66 10.97 -11.82
N ILE A 248 2.64 10.21 -10.71
CA ILE A 248 3.16 10.65 -9.41
C ILE A 248 4.65 11.00 -9.52
N ALA A 249 5.46 10.20 -10.21
CA ALA A 249 6.87 10.49 -10.41
C ALA A 249 7.09 11.79 -11.21
N ALA A 250 6.25 12.04 -12.23
CA ALA A 250 6.28 13.30 -12.99
C ALA A 250 5.91 14.49 -12.09
N SER A 251 4.81 14.41 -11.32
CA SER A 251 4.43 15.46 -10.38
C SER A 251 5.48 15.70 -9.29
N GLN A 252 6.19 14.67 -8.83
CA GLN A 252 7.30 14.83 -7.89
C GLN A 252 8.51 15.56 -8.51
N ALA A 253 8.77 15.36 -9.80
CA ALA A 253 9.81 16.09 -10.52
C ALA A 253 9.46 17.58 -10.66
N GLU A 254 8.23 17.88 -11.07
CA GLU A 254 7.72 19.26 -11.17
C GLU A 254 7.76 19.97 -9.80
N LEU A 255 7.37 19.28 -8.71
CA LEU A 255 7.47 19.85 -7.37
C LEU A 255 8.92 20.16 -6.95
N ARG A 256 9.88 19.31 -7.31
CA ARG A 256 11.30 19.56 -7.03
C ARG A 256 11.84 20.76 -7.81
N GLU A 257 11.43 20.89 -9.06
CA GLU A 257 11.76 22.04 -9.89
C GLU A 257 11.18 23.32 -9.28
N GLY A 258 9.88 23.34 -8.96
CA GLY A 258 9.24 24.48 -8.32
C GLY A 258 9.83 24.84 -6.95
N GLN A 259 10.28 23.86 -6.15
CA GLN A 259 11.01 24.12 -4.91
C GLN A 259 12.38 24.78 -5.16
N THR A 260 13.04 24.42 -6.25
CA THR A 260 14.34 24.99 -6.63
C THR A 260 14.18 26.44 -7.10
N GLU A 261 13.19 26.70 -7.97
CA GLU A 261 12.84 28.05 -8.44
C GLU A 261 12.42 28.96 -7.27
N MET A 262 11.60 28.44 -6.34
CA MET A 262 11.19 29.17 -5.15
C MET A 262 12.39 29.53 -4.28
N ARG A 263 13.33 28.60 -4.08
CA ARG A 263 14.56 28.86 -3.32
C ARG A 263 15.41 29.95 -3.99
N GLU A 264 15.62 29.88 -5.30
CA GLU A 264 16.38 30.89 -6.03
C GLU A 264 15.72 32.27 -5.96
N THR A 265 14.39 32.31 -6.06
CA THR A 265 13.61 33.55 -5.93
C THR A 265 13.73 34.15 -4.52
N ILE A 266 13.68 33.32 -3.48
CA ILE A 266 13.89 33.75 -2.08
C ILE A 266 15.31 34.25 -1.88
N ASP A 267 16.33 33.53 -2.34
CA ASP A 267 17.74 33.91 -2.21
C ASP A 267 17.99 35.27 -2.91
N THR A 268 17.44 35.44 -4.12
CA THR A 268 17.51 36.70 -4.86
C THR A 268 16.76 37.84 -4.16
N GLY A 269 15.56 37.55 -3.62
CA GLY A 269 14.79 38.52 -2.84
C GLY A 269 15.52 38.97 -1.57
N MET A 270 16.15 38.03 -0.87
CA MET A 270 16.93 38.29 0.34
C MET A 270 18.16 39.13 0.04
N ALA A 271 18.86 38.86 -1.07
CA ALA A 271 19.99 39.68 -1.52
C ALA A 271 19.57 41.15 -1.77
N ARG A 272 18.43 41.37 -2.45
CA ARG A 272 17.90 42.73 -2.66
C ARG A 272 17.52 43.44 -1.36
N ILE A 273 16.95 42.71 -0.40
CA ILE A 273 16.62 43.26 0.92
C ILE A 273 17.90 43.67 1.65
N GLN A 274 18.93 42.82 1.63
CA GLN A 274 20.21 43.13 2.25
C GLN A 274 20.85 44.37 1.63
N GLU A 275 20.90 44.47 0.31
CA GLU A 275 21.40 45.66 -0.41
C GLU A 275 20.62 46.92 -0.03
N SER A 276 19.29 46.82 0.06
CA SER A 276 18.44 47.93 0.49
C SER A 276 18.74 48.35 1.94
N TYR A 277 19.01 47.38 2.82
CA TYR A 277 19.34 47.64 4.23
C TYR A 277 20.71 48.30 4.37
N GLU A 278 21.71 47.87 3.60
CA GLU A 278 23.04 48.49 3.54
C GLU A 278 22.97 49.93 3.01
N SER A 279 22.21 50.15 1.93
CA SER A 279 21.96 51.49 1.38
C SER A 279 21.25 52.41 2.38
N LEU A 280 20.24 51.90 3.08
CA LEU A 280 19.55 52.64 4.14
C LEU A 280 20.49 52.98 5.31
N GLY A 281 21.34 52.03 5.74
CA GLY A 281 22.35 52.25 6.77
C GLY A 281 23.31 53.38 6.38
N ASN A 282 23.87 53.32 5.16
CA ASN A 282 24.74 54.36 4.62
C ASN A 282 24.02 55.73 4.54
N GLY A 283 22.75 55.74 4.13
CA GLY A 283 21.93 56.95 4.12
C GLY A 283 21.72 57.54 5.51
N MET A 284 21.48 56.69 6.52
CA MET A 284 21.31 57.10 7.92
C MET A 284 22.60 57.68 8.50
N ASP A 285 23.75 57.07 8.21
CA ASP A 285 25.05 57.57 8.63
C ASP A 285 25.37 58.92 8.01
N LYS A 286 25.07 59.09 6.71
CA LYS A 286 25.20 60.39 6.05
C LYS A 286 24.31 61.47 6.69
N LEU A 287 23.06 61.12 7.00
CA LEU A 287 22.10 62.03 7.62
C LEU A 287 22.54 62.42 9.04
N LYS A 288 23.14 61.48 9.78
CA LYS A 288 23.77 61.74 11.09
C LYS A 288 24.94 62.71 10.96
N GLU A 289 25.80 62.54 9.97
CA GLU A 289 26.92 63.45 9.72
C GLU A 289 26.43 64.86 9.35
N GLU A 290 25.46 64.96 8.43
CA GLU A 290 24.81 66.23 8.06
C GLU A 290 24.16 66.91 9.29
N ALA A 291 23.51 66.15 10.17
CA ALA A 291 22.95 66.68 11.42
C ALA A 291 24.01 67.25 12.37
N VAL A 292 25.19 66.61 12.48
CA VAL A 292 26.33 67.13 13.27
C VAL A 292 26.84 68.45 12.68
N VAL A 293 26.94 68.55 11.35
CA VAL A 293 27.33 69.78 10.66
C VAL A 293 26.32 70.91 10.93
N ILE A 294 25.02 70.63 10.75
CA ILE A 294 23.95 71.60 11.03
C ILE A 294 24.02 72.07 12.49
N GLN A 295 24.21 71.16 13.45
CA GLN A 295 24.33 71.53 14.86
C GLN A 295 25.53 72.46 15.11
N LYS A 296 26.66 72.24 14.43
CA LYS A 296 27.84 73.10 14.51
C LYS A 296 27.58 74.48 13.90
N GLU A 297 26.88 74.56 12.77
CA GLU A 297 26.47 75.84 12.17
C GLU A 297 25.50 76.61 13.08
N ILE A 298 24.48 75.94 13.63
CA ILE A 298 23.54 76.54 14.60
C ILE A 298 24.32 77.12 15.79
N LYS A 299 25.30 76.38 16.33
CA LYS A 299 26.14 76.89 17.41
C LYS A 299 26.93 78.13 16.97
N THR A 300 27.54 78.10 15.80
CA THR A 300 28.33 79.21 15.26
C THR A 300 27.47 80.47 15.05
N VAL A 301 26.27 80.30 14.49
CA VAL A 301 25.30 81.40 14.34
C VAL A 301 24.84 81.90 15.71
N GLY A 302 24.57 81.01 16.66
CA GLY A 302 24.20 81.36 18.03
C GLY A 302 25.28 82.17 18.75
N ASP A 303 26.54 81.75 18.65
CA ASP A 303 27.70 82.45 19.23
C ASP A 303 27.87 83.85 18.59
N SER A 304 27.76 83.94 17.26
CA SER A 304 27.82 85.20 16.51
C SER A 304 26.69 86.16 16.90
N MET A 305 25.46 85.64 16.99
CA MET A 305 24.28 86.41 17.41
C MET A 305 24.42 86.88 18.87
N SER A 306 24.94 86.04 19.76
CA SER A 306 25.23 86.41 21.15
C SER A 306 26.25 87.54 21.23
N SER A 307 27.35 87.45 20.47
CA SER A 307 28.36 88.52 20.39
C SER A 307 27.75 89.82 19.86
N LYS A 308 26.96 89.77 18.77
CA LYS A 308 26.32 90.96 18.22
C LYS A 308 25.28 91.58 19.17
N MET A 309 24.56 90.75 19.90
CA MET A 309 23.63 91.22 20.93
C MET A 309 24.39 91.91 22.07
N HIS A 310 25.55 91.38 22.47
CA HIS A 310 26.40 92.00 23.47
C HIS A 310 26.93 93.37 22.99
N ASP A 311 27.38 93.46 21.73
CA ASP A 311 27.82 94.73 21.12
C ASP A 311 26.69 95.78 21.13
N LEU A 312 25.48 95.37 20.72
CA LEU A 312 24.30 96.24 20.73
C LEU A 312 23.95 96.69 22.15
N GLN A 313 23.96 95.78 23.13
CA GLN A 313 23.71 96.11 24.52
C GLN A 313 24.75 97.09 25.07
N SER A 314 26.04 96.88 24.75
CA SER A 314 27.12 97.79 25.15
C SER A 314 26.92 99.18 24.54
N THR A 315 26.61 99.24 23.24
CA THR A 315 26.33 100.50 22.53
C THR A 315 25.11 101.21 23.13
N ALA A 316 24.04 100.46 23.43
CA ALA A 316 22.85 101.02 24.08
C ALA A 316 23.14 101.57 25.48
N ASN A 317 23.99 100.87 26.26
CA ASN A 317 24.43 101.35 27.57
C ASN A 317 25.29 102.62 27.47
N GLU A 318 26.20 102.70 26.49
CA GLU A 318 27.00 103.89 26.21
C GLU A 318 26.13 105.08 25.83
N ILE A 319 25.18 104.89 24.89
CA ILE A 319 24.20 105.92 24.52
C ILE A 319 23.41 106.34 25.75
N GLY A 320 22.94 105.40 26.57
CA GLY A 320 22.23 105.69 27.82
C GLY A 320 23.07 106.54 28.79
N SER A 321 24.36 106.22 28.95
CA SER A 321 25.28 106.98 29.79
C SER A 321 25.56 108.39 29.25
N VAL A 322 25.83 108.52 27.95
CA VAL A 322 26.10 109.80 27.29
C VAL A 322 24.85 110.68 27.28
N ALA A 323 23.69 110.13 26.93
CA ALA A 323 22.42 110.84 26.97
C ALA A 323 22.08 111.28 28.40
N GLY A 324 22.31 110.42 29.40
CA GLY A 324 22.17 110.76 30.82
C GLY A 324 23.05 111.93 31.24
N LYS A 325 24.36 111.89 30.92
CA LYS A 325 25.28 113.02 31.16
C LYS A 325 24.88 114.29 30.40
N SER A 326 24.42 114.17 29.16
CA SER A 326 23.96 115.33 28.38
C SER A 326 22.72 115.96 28.99
N LEU A 327 21.77 115.16 29.49
CA LEU A 327 20.58 115.65 30.17
C LEU A 327 20.94 116.36 31.48
N GLU A 328 21.83 115.75 32.27
CA GLU A 328 22.39 116.35 33.50
C GLU A 328 23.03 117.73 33.21
N ASN A 329 23.87 117.81 32.18
CA ASN A 329 24.52 119.05 31.77
C ASN A 329 23.51 120.10 31.29
N GLN A 330 22.48 119.70 30.54
CA GLN A 330 21.40 120.62 30.14
C GLN A 330 20.62 121.13 31.35
N MET A 331 20.38 120.30 32.36
CA MET A 331 19.72 120.69 33.60
C MET A 331 20.56 121.69 34.41
N GLN A 332 21.88 121.47 34.51
CA GLN A 332 22.79 122.44 35.11
C GLN A 332 22.86 123.76 34.33
N LEU A 333 22.83 123.71 33.00
CA LEU A 333 22.79 124.91 32.16
C LEU A 333 21.49 125.70 32.40
N LEU A 334 20.34 125.03 32.45
CA LEU A 334 19.05 125.65 32.76
C LEU A 334 19.03 126.28 34.15
N ASP A 335 19.57 125.60 35.16
CA ASP A 335 19.74 126.16 36.52
C ASP A 335 20.65 127.40 36.51
N GLY A 336 21.78 127.34 35.79
CA GLY A 336 22.68 128.49 35.61
C GLY A 336 22.01 129.67 34.90
N GLN A 337 21.22 129.40 33.86
CA GLN A 337 20.43 130.42 33.15
C GLN A 337 19.35 131.03 34.05
N SER A 338 18.66 130.22 34.87
CA SER A 338 17.69 130.72 35.85
C SER A 338 18.34 131.66 36.84
N LYS A 339 19.49 131.29 37.41
CA LYS A 339 20.26 132.14 38.33
C LYS A 339 20.73 133.44 37.69
N ALA A 340 21.16 133.40 36.42
CA ALA A 340 21.51 134.60 35.66
C ALA A 340 20.29 135.51 35.41
N MET A 341 19.12 134.92 35.16
CA MET A 341 17.86 135.64 35.00
C MET A 341 17.44 136.34 36.30
N ASP A 342 17.53 135.65 37.44
CA ASP A 342 17.30 136.24 38.76
C ASP A 342 18.29 137.39 39.05
N GLY A 343 19.57 137.19 38.70
CA GLY A 343 20.59 138.23 38.75
C GLY A 343 20.26 139.46 37.91
N MET A 344 19.77 139.27 36.68
CA MET A 344 19.30 140.38 35.82
C MET A 344 18.08 141.10 36.39
N ASN A 345 17.11 140.38 36.96
CA ASN A 345 15.95 140.98 37.62
C ASN A 345 16.37 141.83 38.84
N ASN A 346 17.32 141.34 39.64
CA ASN A 346 17.88 142.11 40.74
C ASN A 346 18.59 143.38 40.25
N LEU A 347 19.36 143.28 39.16
CA LEU A 347 20.02 144.42 38.53
C LEU A 347 19.02 145.47 38.02
N TYR A 348 17.94 145.01 37.38
CA TYR A 348 16.84 145.87 36.94
C TYR A 348 16.15 146.58 38.12
N SER A 349 15.90 145.87 39.22
CA SER A 349 15.38 146.46 40.47
C SER A 349 16.33 147.51 41.04
N PHE A 350 17.63 147.23 41.07
CA PHE A 350 18.65 148.15 41.56
C PHE A 350 18.71 149.42 40.70
N GLN A 351 18.61 149.27 39.38
CA GLN A 351 18.62 150.39 38.44
C GLN A 351 17.35 151.24 38.55
N ALA A 352 16.18 150.63 38.76
CA ALA A 352 14.93 151.33 39.04
C ALA A 352 14.99 152.14 40.35
N GLN A 353 15.57 151.56 41.40
CA GLN A 353 15.71 152.24 42.69
C GLN A 353 16.69 153.43 42.63
N ALA A 354 17.83 153.29 41.94
CA ALA A 354 18.79 154.38 41.77
C ALA A 354 18.22 155.58 40.96
N LEU A 355 17.36 155.30 39.98
CA LEU A 355 16.65 156.34 39.21
C LEU A 355 15.64 157.12 40.06
N GLU A 356 14.93 156.44 40.96
CA GLU A 356 13.98 157.09 41.87
C GLU A 356 14.72 157.97 42.90
N GLU A 357 15.84 157.51 43.45
CA GLU A 357 16.68 158.30 44.36
C GLU A 357 17.32 159.53 43.66
N SER A 358 17.70 159.40 42.38
CA SER A 358 18.16 160.54 41.56
C SER A 358 17.03 161.55 41.28
N ARG A 359 15.78 161.10 41.20
CA ARG A 359 14.62 161.96 40.98
C ARG A 359 14.26 162.75 42.24
N GLU A 360 14.30 162.09 43.41
CA GLU A 360 14.06 162.72 44.71
C GLU A 360 15.09 163.83 45.02
N THR A 361 16.37 163.58 44.71
CA THR A 361 17.45 164.56 44.91
C THR A 361 17.32 165.77 43.99
N MET A 362 16.92 165.58 42.72
CA MET A 362 16.66 166.70 41.80
C MET A 362 15.49 167.57 42.26
N GLN A 363 14.44 166.96 42.83
CA GLN A 363 13.27 167.69 43.31
C GLN A 363 13.58 168.55 44.56
N LYS A 364 14.46 168.07 45.45
CA LYS A 364 14.98 168.86 46.58
C LYS A 364 15.84 170.05 46.11
N LEU A 365 16.62 169.89 45.04
CA LEU A 365 17.47 170.96 44.50
C LEU A 365 16.66 172.07 43.84
N ALA A 366 15.59 171.72 43.12
CA ALA A 366 14.66 172.69 42.53
C ALA A 366 13.96 173.57 43.59
N GLN A 367 13.54 172.98 44.71
CA GLN A 367 12.94 173.73 45.82
C GLN A 367 13.91 174.67 46.55
N PHE A 368 15.22 174.34 46.55
CA PHE A 368 16.24 175.20 47.13
C PHE A 368 16.50 176.44 46.27
N GLY A 369 16.54 176.29 44.94
CA GLY A 369 16.71 177.40 44.00
C GLY A 369 15.58 178.44 44.07
N GLN A 370 14.34 177.99 44.26
CA GLN A 370 13.18 178.90 44.33
C GLN A 370 13.21 179.80 45.57
N ARG A 371 13.66 179.29 46.72
CA ARG A 371 13.77 180.06 47.97
C ARG A 371 14.85 181.15 47.93
N GLN A 372 15.96 180.91 47.24
CA GLN A 372 17.04 181.90 47.09
C GLN A 372 16.65 183.08 46.18
N GLN A 373 15.76 182.85 45.22
CA GLN A 373 15.31 183.89 44.27
C GLN A 373 14.39 184.93 44.94
N GLU A 374 13.54 184.52 45.89
CA GLU A 374 12.65 185.43 46.63
C GLU A 374 13.40 186.32 47.62
N GLU A 375 14.49 185.81 48.21
CA GLU A 375 15.31 186.55 49.19
C GLU A 375 16.11 187.70 48.54
N LEU A 376 16.54 187.52 47.28
CA LEU A 376 17.23 188.56 46.49
C LEU A 376 16.31 189.71 46.06
N LEU A 377 15.04 189.42 45.75
CA LEU A 377 14.04 190.44 45.39
C LEU A 377 13.68 191.33 46.60
N SER A 378 13.63 190.77 47.80
CA SER A 378 13.40 191.50 49.05
C SER A 378 14.51 192.53 49.35
N ARG A 379 15.78 192.11 49.22
CA ARG A 379 16.97 192.96 49.43
C ARG A 379 17.07 194.13 48.45
N GLN A 380 16.49 194.00 47.25
CA GLN A 380 16.56 195.04 46.21
C GLN A 380 15.57 196.19 46.47
N GLN A 381 14.49 195.95 47.21
CA GLN A 381 13.49 196.97 47.55
C GLN A 381 13.98 197.92 48.66
N GLU A 382 14.75 197.41 49.64
CA GLU A 382 15.35 198.22 50.73
C GLU A 382 16.37 199.24 50.21
N ILE A 383 17.16 198.87 49.19
CA ILE A 383 18.17 199.76 48.59
C ILE A 383 17.52 200.96 47.87
N ARG A 384 16.31 200.76 47.33
CA ARG A 384 15.58 201.82 46.61
C ARG A 384 15.06 202.91 47.54
N GLN A 385 14.63 202.56 48.76
CA GLN A 385 14.17 203.53 49.77
C GLN A 385 15.31 204.35 50.37
N ALA A 386 16.52 203.78 50.50
CA ALA A 386 17.69 204.50 50.99
C ALA A 386 18.19 205.58 50.01
N HIS A 387 17.96 205.40 48.70
CA HIS A 387 18.44 206.32 47.67
C HIS A 387 17.60 207.61 47.56
N GLU A 388 16.27 207.53 47.76
CA GLU A 388 15.41 208.73 47.74
C GLU A 388 15.64 209.65 48.95
N HIS A 389 15.96 209.07 50.11
CA HIS A 389 16.24 209.84 51.33
C HIS A 389 17.53 210.70 51.22
N LEU A 390 18.43 210.34 50.30
CA LEU A 390 19.69 211.05 50.06
C LEU A 390 19.52 212.27 49.13
N ILE A 391 18.61 212.19 48.15
CA ILE A 391 18.35 213.28 47.19
C ILE A 391 17.60 214.44 47.84
N HIS A 392 16.72 214.17 48.81
CA HIS A 392 15.98 215.23 49.50
C HIS A 392 16.88 216.07 50.44
N ASN A 393 17.92 215.46 51.01
CA ASN A 393 18.82 216.14 51.95
C ASN A 393 19.81 217.10 51.24
N SER A 394 20.18 216.82 49.98
CA SER A 394 21.11 217.68 49.24
C SER A 394 20.47 218.99 48.77
N HIS A 395 19.14 219.05 48.61
CA HIS A 395 18.47 220.28 48.18
C HIS A 395 18.28 221.31 49.30
N SER A 396 18.25 220.88 50.58
CA SER A 396 18.14 221.81 51.73
C SER A 396 19.44 222.55 52.09
N ILE A 397 20.60 222.13 51.54
CA ILE A 397 21.91 222.72 51.90
C ILE A 397 22.35 223.82 50.91
N LEU A 398 21.80 223.87 49.68
CA LEU A 398 22.27 224.82 48.66
C LEU A 398 21.55 226.17 48.63
N GLU A 399 20.40 226.35 49.28
CA GLU A 399 19.71 227.66 49.31
C GLU A 399 19.99 228.51 50.56
N ALA A 400 20.83 228.03 51.50
CA ALA A 400 21.04 228.69 52.79
C ALA A 400 22.27 229.63 52.88
N GLN A 401 23.16 229.72 51.88
CA GLN A 401 24.29 230.67 51.94
C GLN A 401 24.82 231.16 50.59
N LYS A 402 24.28 232.28 50.08
CA LYS A 402 25.10 233.49 49.79
C LYS A 402 24.23 234.73 49.48
N ASN A 403 23.59 235.29 50.51
CA ASN A 403 23.15 236.68 50.50
C ASN A 403 24.31 237.61 50.93
N SER A 404 24.49 238.75 50.23
CA SER A 404 25.02 240.08 50.67
C SER A 404 25.97 240.17 51.91
N GLY A 405 27.14 240.85 51.92
CA GLY A 405 27.80 241.72 50.95
C GLY A 405 29.02 242.49 51.55
N GLN A 406 29.91 242.92 50.63
CA GLN A 406 30.71 244.16 50.56
C GLN A 406 32.12 244.35 51.20
N SER A 407 33.08 244.54 50.27
CA SER A 407 34.35 245.33 50.23
C SER A 407 35.70 244.79 50.78
N SER A 408 36.60 244.46 49.81
CA SER A 408 38.08 244.73 49.60
C SER A 408 39.04 245.00 50.78
N PRO A 409 40.39 244.83 50.69
CA PRO A 409 41.28 244.60 49.51
C PRO A 409 42.46 243.57 49.72
N ILE A 410 43.32 243.40 48.69
CA ILE A 410 44.81 243.12 48.70
C ILE A 410 45.35 241.86 49.43
N PHE A 411 46.38 241.08 49.00
CA PHE A 411 47.10 240.80 47.74
C PHE A 411 48.26 239.80 48.09
N LEU A 412 48.54 238.84 47.20
CA LEU A 412 49.85 238.25 46.79
C LEU A 412 50.74 237.43 47.75
N LEU A 413 51.60 236.49 47.32
CA LEU A 413 52.15 235.94 46.04
C LEU A 413 52.44 234.44 46.32
N LEU A 414 52.26 233.45 45.44
CA LEU A 414 52.50 233.34 43.99
C LEU A 414 51.43 232.46 43.34
#